data_AF-A0A920EYR8-F1
#
_entry.id   AF-A0A920EYR8-F1
#
_cell.length_a   1.000
_cell.length_b   1.000
_cell.length_c   1.000
_cell.angle_alpha   90.00
_cell.angle_beta   90.00
_cell.angle_gamma   90.00
#
_symmetry.space_group_name_H-M   'P 1'
#
loop_
_entity.id
_entity.type
_entity.pdbx_description
1 polymer ?
#
loop_
_entity_poly.entity_id
_entity_poly.type
_entity_poly.pdbx_seq_one_letter_code
_entity_poly.pdbx_strand_id
1 'polypeptide(L)' 'MIKLVSIIIPVFNEVDAIEKLVENTQNLRNLGLNFEYEIIIVDDGSTDGTGATLKEIQLTNQNLHV' A
#
# COMPACT_ATOMS: atom_id res chain seq x y z
N MET A 1 21.34 12.10 -5.24
CA MET A 1 20.09 11.84 -5.98
C MET A 1 19.27 10.89 -5.12
N ILE A 2 18.08 11.31 -4.71
CA ILE A 2 17.16 10.43 -3.98
C ILE A 2 16.49 9.54 -5.02
N LYS A 3 16.52 8.23 -4.81
CA LYS A 3 15.88 7.26 -5.72
C LYS A 3 14.43 7.06 -5.31
N LEU A 4 13.55 6.83 -6.27
CA LEU A 4 12.18 6.37 -6.03
C LEU A 4 12.12 4.85 -6.16
N VAL A 5 11.46 4.19 -5.20
CA VAL A 5 11.17 2.76 -5.21
C VAL A 5 9.66 2.55 -5.29
N SER A 6 9.19 1.92 -6.37
CA SER A 6 7.78 1.56 -6.51
C SER A 6 7.55 0.14 -6.01
N ILE A 7 6.67 -0.01 -5.01
CA ILE A 7 6.33 -1.30 -4.39
C ILE A 7 4.96 -1.71 -4.93
N ILE A 8 4.93 -2.71 -5.80
CA ILE A 8 3.70 -3.18 -6.43
C ILE A 8 3.21 -4.43 -5.71
N ILE A 9 1.96 -4.42 -5.23
CA ILE A 9 1.38 -5.49 -4.43
C ILE A 9 0.03 -5.88 -5.04
N PRO A 10 -0.04 -6.99 -5.80
CA PRO A 10 -1.32 -7.54 -6.22
C PRO A 10 -2.06 -8.14 -5.01
N VAL A 11 -3.36 -7.89 -4.91
CA VAL A 11 -4.21 -8.38 -3.83
C VAL A 11 -5.53 -8.93 -4.38
N PHE A 12 -6.06 -9.96 -3.72
CA PHE A 12 -7.38 -10.52 -4.01
C PHE A 12 -7.99 -11.10 -2.74
N ASN A 13 -9.12 -10.55 -2.32
CA ASN A 13 -9.83 -10.94 -1.10
C ASN A 13 -8.95 -11.00 0.17
N GLU A 14 -8.31 -9.87 0.50
CA GLU A 14 -7.37 -9.71 1.63
C GLU A 14 -7.93 -8.75 2.71
N VAL A 15 -9.25 -8.61 2.85
CA VAL A 15 -9.88 -7.58 3.72
C VAL A 15 -9.36 -7.62 5.17
N ASP A 16 -9.07 -8.81 5.70
CA ASP A 16 -8.57 -9.00 7.07
C ASP A 16 -7.09 -8.63 7.25
N ALA A 17 -6.32 -8.58 6.16
CA ALA A 17 -4.87 -8.38 6.18
C ALA A 17 -4.43 -7.04 5.58
N ILE A 18 -5.28 -6.40 4.76
CA ILE A 18 -4.89 -5.29 3.91
C ILE A 18 -4.42 -4.05 4.69
N GLU A 19 -5.07 -3.74 5.82
CA GLU A 19 -4.64 -2.64 6.69
C GLU A 19 -3.23 -2.86 7.24
N LYS A 20 -2.99 -4.05 7.79
CA LYS A 20 -1.71 -4.43 8.37
C LYS A 20 -0.61 -4.51 7.31
N LEU A 21 -0.95 -4.96 6.10
CA LEU A 21 -0.03 -4.98 4.97
C LEU A 21 0.43 -3.57 4.61
N VAL A 22 -0.51 -2.62 4.50
CA VAL A 22 -0.17 -1.22 4.21
C VAL A 22 0.65 -0.60 5.33
N GLU A 23 0.24 -0.78 6.60
CA GLU A 23 0.97 -0.28 7.77
C GLU A 23 2.42 -0.79 7.80
N ASN A 24 2.61 -2.10 7.61
CA ASN A 24 3.95 -2.70 7.60
C ASN A 24 4.80 -2.18 6.45
N THR A 25 4.21 -1.94 5.29
CA THR A 25 4.92 -1.38 4.14
C THR A 25 5.30 0.08 4.39
N GLN A 26 4.45 0.85 5.07
CA GLN A 26 4.76 2.24 5.45
C GLN A 26 5.92 2.35 6.46
N ASN A 27 6.11 1.31 7.28
CA ASN A 27 7.22 1.26 8.23
C ASN A 27 8.61 1.22 7.56
N LEU A 28 8.69 1.03 6.24
CA LEU A 28 9.95 1.19 5.48
C LEU A 28 10.59 2.57 5.68
N ARG A 29 9.79 3.61 5.95
CA ARG A 29 10.29 4.96 6.28
C ARG A 29 11.22 4.97 7.51
N ASN A 30 11.07 4.01 8.40
CA ASN A 30 11.83 3.92 9.65
C ASN A 30 13.21 3.28 9.46
N LEU A 31 13.52 2.76 8.26
CA LEU A 31 14.80 2.06 8.00
C LEU A 31 15.99 3.02 7.80
N GLY A 32 15.77 4.33 7.80
CA GLY A 32 16.84 5.32 7.61
C GLY A 32 17.48 5.26 6.22
N LEU A 33 16.77 4.72 5.23
CA LEU A 33 17.25 4.54 3.87
C LEU A 33 17.02 5.84 3.08
N ASN A 34 17.98 6.18 2.22
CA ASN A 34 17.95 7.40 1.41
C ASN A 34 17.21 7.17 0.08
N PHE A 35 15.92 6.84 0.16
CA PHE A 35 15.01 6.72 -0.97
C PHE A 35 13.61 7.21 -0.61
N GLU A 36 12.89 7.68 -1.63
CA GLU A 36 11.43 7.81 -1.59
C GLU A 36 10.78 6.50 -2.03
N TYR A 37 9.55 6.25 -1.61
CA TYR A 37 8.80 5.09 -2.08
C TYR A 37 7.32 5.40 -2.28
N GLU A 38 6.72 4.68 -3.21
CA GLU A 38 5.29 4.62 -3.45
C GLU A 38 4.81 3.16 -3.30
N ILE A 39 3.56 3.00 -2.88
CA ILE A 39 2.88 1.71 -2.75
C ILE A 39 1.77 1.69 -3.79
N ILE A 40 1.82 0.72 -4.70
CA ILE A 40 0.81 0.51 -5.75
C ILE A 40 0.14 -0.82 -5.46
N ILE A 41 -1.07 -0.78 -4.95
CA ILE A 41 -1.91 -1.94 -4.75
C ILE A 41 -2.68 -2.20 -6.05
N VAL A 42 -2.68 -3.44 -6.51
CA VAL A 42 -3.48 -3.85 -7.68
C VAL A 42 -4.54 -4.83 -7.19
N ASP A 43 -5.76 -4.34 -7.03
CA ASP A 43 -6.90 -5.18 -6.64
C ASP A 43 -7.41 -6.00 -7.85
N ASP A 44 -7.24 -7.32 -7.80
CA ASP A 44 -7.64 -8.26 -8.86
C ASP A 44 -9.13 -8.63 -8.79
N GLY A 45 -9.99 -7.63 -8.56
CA GLY A 45 -11.43 -7.79 -8.52
C GLY A 45 -11.96 -8.43 -7.24
N SER A 46 -11.45 -8.02 -6.07
CA SER A 46 -11.93 -8.49 -4.77
C SER A 46 -13.41 -8.22 -4.55
N THR A 47 -14.09 -9.13 -3.86
CA THR A 47 -15.53 -9.08 -3.57
C THR A 47 -15.85 -9.07 -2.08
N ASP A 48 -14.84 -9.11 -1.23
CA ASP A 48 -14.93 -9.26 0.23
C ASP A 48 -14.87 -7.93 1.00
N GLY A 49 -14.67 -6.80 0.30
CA GLY A 49 -14.49 -5.48 0.92
C GLY A 49 -13.06 -4.93 0.82
N THR A 50 -12.08 -5.71 0.36
CA THR A 50 -10.67 -5.28 0.21
C THR A 50 -10.54 -3.92 -0.50
N GLY A 51 -11.19 -3.76 -1.66
CA GLY A 51 -11.15 -2.51 -2.42
C GLY A 51 -11.81 -1.31 -1.71
N ALA A 52 -12.81 -1.54 -0.86
CA ALA A 52 -13.43 -0.47 -0.07
C ALA A 52 -12.48 0.00 1.03
N THR A 53 -11.90 -0.93 1.78
CA THR A 53 -10.89 -0.65 2.80
C THR A 53 -9.69 0.09 2.21
N LEU A 54 -9.20 -0.32 1.04
CA LEU A 54 -8.10 0.34 0.34
C LEU A 54 -8.37 1.81 -0.02
N LYS A 55 -9.61 2.13 -0.43
CA LYS A 55 -10.02 3.51 -0.72
C LYS A 55 -10.02 4.37 0.54
N GLU A 56 -10.44 3.83 1.68
CA GLU A 56 -10.40 4.54 2.96
C GLU A 56 -8.96 4.83 3.39
N ILE A 57 -8.08 3.84 3.28
CA ILE A 57 -6.66 4.01 3.60
C ILE A 57 -6.01 5.07 2.68
N GLN A 58 -6.34 5.09 1.39
CA GLN A 58 -5.79 6.05 0.42
C GLN A 58 -6.07 7.52 0.80
N LEU A 59 -7.21 7.83 1.42
CA LEU A 59 -7.56 9.20 1.83
C LEU A 59 -6.56 9.84 2.80
N THR A 60 -5.83 9.01 3.55
CA THR A 60 -4.86 9.48 4.56
C THR A 60 -3.40 9.24 4.15
N ASN A 61 -3.15 8.60 3.00
CA ASN A 61 -1.82 8.16 2.58
C ASN A 61 -1.51 8.59 1.14
N GLN A 62 -0.77 9.68 0.99
CA GLN A 62 -0.46 10.27 -0.32
C GLN A 62 0.45 9.42 -1.21
N ASN A 63 1.21 8.49 -0.63
CA ASN A 63 2.10 7.58 -1.34
C ASN A 63 1.47 6.21 -1.63
N LEU A 64 0.16 6.05 -1.41
CA LEU A 64 -0.62 4.85 -1.70
C LEU A 64 -1.51 5.05 -2.93
N HIS A 65 -1.38 4.13 -3.89
CA HIS A 65 -2.15 4.07 -5.13
C HIS A 65 -2.89 2.72 -5.19
N VAL A 66 -4.13 2.72 -5.68
CA VAL A 66 -5.02 1.55 -5.77
C VAL A 66 -5.69 1.55 -7.14
#